data_AF-A0A7W0G4N1-F1
#
_entry.id   AF-A0A7W0G4N1-F1
#
_cell.length_a   1.000
_cell.length_b   1.000
_cell.length_c   1.000
_cell.angle_alpha   90.00
_cell.angle_beta   90.00
_cell.angle_gamma   90.00
#
_symmetry.space_group_name_H-M   'P 1'
#
loop_
_entity.id
_entity.type
_entity.pdbx_description
1 polymer ?
#
loop_
_entity_poly.entity_id
_entity_poly.type
_entity_poly.pdbx_seq_one_letter_code
_entity_poly.pdbx_strand_id
1 'polypeptide(L)'
;MSQRCGTAFFNLKTPQLEVCRSIDAMLRGDTQTSTAHTRQHRRDTLRRWRRRAAPCARAVDSDFVTDLRVRDLELDEQWSFAGKKKAPFAVNSECGEAWWHKAMARESRLLVEQFVSPRTTEAAEMLVNRSFDRLAPGCLPRVSSDGYDAYTQPLREQVRAITVYPLWWALEKKGKPGRPPQPKKVPDPALVYGQVVKQREGKRVVKVEKKLVLGSPATDLAGISTSLLERQNGTARSRNRYLVRKTYGFAKRVEYMDDQCEVDKTFYNFCRRHRGLKGETPAMRHGLTDHVWSVAEVLGYRSAVP
;
A
#
# COMPACT_ATOMS: atom_id res chain seq x y z
N MET A 1 31.72 -19.75 -5.02
CA MET A 1 31.06 -18.43 -4.94
C MET A 1 30.81 -18.09 -3.47
N SER A 2 30.97 -16.83 -3.05
CA SER A 2 30.77 -16.44 -1.63
C SER A 2 29.34 -16.74 -1.16
N GLN A 3 29.19 -17.35 0.01
CA GLN A 3 27.88 -17.65 0.64
C GLN A 3 26.98 -16.42 0.85
N ARG A 4 27.49 -15.19 0.67
CA ARG A 4 26.71 -13.93 0.81
C ARG A 4 26.34 -13.27 -0.52
N CYS A 5 26.77 -13.81 -1.67
CA CYS A 5 26.46 -13.25 -2.98
C CYS A 5 24.94 -13.13 -3.19
N GLY A 6 24.44 -11.98 -3.66
CA GLY A 6 23.00 -11.75 -3.83
C GLY A 6 22.23 -11.36 -2.56
N THR A 7 22.90 -11.12 -1.43
CA THR A 7 22.27 -10.63 -0.18
C THR A 7 22.70 -9.20 0.14
N ALA A 8 21.97 -8.51 1.03
CA ALA A 8 22.37 -7.18 1.49
C ALA A 8 23.73 -7.16 2.21
N PHE A 9 24.19 -8.33 2.70
CA PHE A 9 25.46 -8.52 3.39
C PHE A 9 26.66 -8.76 2.47
N PHE A 10 26.46 -8.84 1.16
CA PHE A 10 27.53 -9.09 0.22
C PHE A 10 28.61 -7.98 0.30
N ASN A 11 29.87 -8.41 0.40
CA ASN A 11 31.04 -7.53 0.47
C ASN A 11 30.96 -6.45 1.60
N LEU A 12 30.30 -6.76 2.72
CA LEU A 12 30.35 -5.94 3.93
C LEU A 12 31.36 -6.51 4.92
N LYS A 13 32.26 -5.64 5.40
CA LYS A 13 33.16 -5.95 6.53
C LYS A 13 32.46 -5.83 7.89
N THR A 14 31.37 -5.05 7.95
CA THR A 14 30.58 -4.86 9.17
C THR A 14 29.84 -6.16 9.55
N PRO A 15 29.82 -6.54 10.83
CA PRO A 15 29.03 -7.70 11.29
C PRO A 15 27.54 -7.58 10.90
N GLN A 16 26.94 -8.69 10.48
CA GLN A 16 25.54 -8.73 10.03
C GLN A 16 24.58 -8.20 11.10
N LEU A 17 24.80 -8.59 12.36
CA LEU A 17 23.99 -8.16 13.49
C LEU A 17 23.94 -6.63 13.63
N GLU A 18 25.06 -5.94 13.38
CA GLU A 18 25.10 -4.48 13.49
C GLU A 18 24.29 -3.81 12.37
N VAL A 19 24.42 -4.33 11.14
CA VAL A 19 23.64 -3.87 9.99
C VAL A 19 22.14 -4.06 10.24
N CYS A 20 21.72 -5.25 10.70
CA CYS A 20 20.34 -5.57 11.04
C CYS A 20 19.80 -4.62 12.12
N ARG A 21 20.54 -4.47 13.22
CA ARG A 21 20.13 -3.60 14.34
C ARG A 21 20.04 -2.13 13.93
N SER A 22 20.91 -1.67 13.02
CA SER A 22 20.89 -0.30 12.50
C SER A 22 19.69 -0.04 11.59
N ILE A 23 19.33 -1.01 10.74
CA ILE A 23 18.13 -0.93 9.89
C ILE A 23 16.86 -1.00 10.74
N ASP A 24 16.78 -1.94 11.69
CA ASP A 24 15.65 -2.08 12.61
C ASP A 24 15.39 -0.78 13.40
N ALA A 25 16.44 -0.14 13.92
CA ALA A 25 16.33 1.14 14.62
C ALA A 25 15.68 2.23 13.74
N MET A 26 16.16 2.37 12.49
CA MET A 26 15.61 3.34 11.55
C MET A 26 14.15 3.05 11.17
N LEU A 27 13.73 1.79 11.11
CA LEU A 27 12.35 1.38 10.84
C LEU A 27 11.41 1.59 12.04
N ARG A 28 11.97 1.73 13.25
CA ARG A 28 11.21 1.94 14.49
C ARG A 28 11.04 3.39 14.90
N GLY A 29 11.63 4.34 14.18
CA GLY A 29 11.53 5.75 14.53
C GLY A 29 12.85 6.48 14.67
N ASP A 30 14.00 5.80 14.61
CA ASP A 30 15.27 6.51 14.79
C ASP A 30 15.62 7.32 13.54
N THR A 31 16.15 8.51 13.78
CA THR A 31 16.69 9.33 12.69
C THR A 31 18.03 8.75 12.23
N GLN A 32 18.40 8.98 10.97
CA GLN A 32 19.74 8.63 10.49
C GLN A 32 20.84 9.30 11.30
N THR A 33 20.61 10.52 11.79
CA THR A 33 21.57 11.25 12.63
C THR A 33 21.73 10.58 14.00
N SER A 34 20.62 10.26 14.67
CA SER A 34 20.66 9.56 15.95
C SER A 34 21.33 8.20 15.81
N THR A 35 20.92 7.41 14.82
CA THR A 35 21.49 6.08 14.56
C THR A 35 22.99 6.18 14.25
N ALA A 36 23.40 7.16 13.45
CA ALA A 36 24.80 7.40 13.12
C ALA A 36 25.64 7.68 14.37
N HIS A 37 25.14 8.50 15.30
CA HIS A 37 25.84 8.82 16.54
C HIS A 37 25.86 7.62 17.49
N THR A 38 24.72 7.01 17.79
CA THR A 38 24.60 5.90 18.75
C THR A 38 25.36 4.65 18.29
N ARG A 39 25.41 4.39 16.97
CA ARG A 39 26.08 3.21 16.41
C ARG A 39 27.47 3.49 15.84
N GLN A 40 27.94 4.74 15.94
CA GLN A 40 29.26 5.18 15.45
C GLN A 40 29.49 4.91 13.95
N HIS A 41 28.44 5.10 13.12
CA HIS A 41 28.51 4.96 11.66
C HIS A 41 28.25 6.28 10.96
N ARG A 42 28.84 6.48 9.79
CA ARG A 42 28.48 7.62 8.93
C ARG A 42 27.06 7.46 8.39
N ARG A 43 26.33 8.57 8.24
CA ARG A 43 24.97 8.58 7.67
C ARG A 43 24.90 7.95 6.27
N ASP A 44 25.92 8.15 5.45
CA ASP A 44 25.99 7.55 4.11
C ASP A 44 26.14 6.03 4.16
N THR A 45 26.81 5.49 5.19
CA THR A 45 26.87 4.06 5.42
C THR A 45 25.49 3.49 5.73
N LEU A 46 24.71 4.15 6.59
CA LEU A 46 23.33 3.74 6.90
C LEU A 46 22.42 3.78 5.66
N ARG A 47 22.57 4.82 4.82
CA ARG A 47 21.84 4.91 3.54
C ARG A 47 22.21 3.78 2.59
N ARG A 48 23.51 3.48 2.44
CA ARG A 48 23.97 2.36 1.62
C ARG A 48 23.43 1.01 2.11
N TRP A 49 23.36 0.79 3.42
CA TRP A 49 22.76 -0.44 3.96
C TRP A 49 21.27 -0.55 3.64
N ARG A 50 20.52 0.55 3.74
CA ARG A 50 19.11 0.57 3.33
C ARG A 50 18.93 0.31 1.83
N ARG A 51 19.74 0.95 0.99
CA ARG A 51 19.73 0.72 -0.46
C ARG A 51 20.03 -0.74 -0.84
N ARG A 52 20.87 -1.41 -0.05
CA ARG A 52 21.14 -2.85 -0.20
C ARG A 52 20.02 -3.73 0.35
N ALA A 53 19.30 -3.26 1.36
CA ALA A 53 18.16 -3.94 1.94
C ALA A 53 16.92 -3.93 1.03
N ALA A 54 16.72 -2.86 0.27
CA ALA A 54 15.51 -2.67 -0.53
C ALA A 54 15.27 -3.77 -1.57
N PRO A 55 16.27 -4.24 -2.37
CA PRO A 55 16.07 -5.36 -3.28
C PRO A 55 15.72 -6.68 -2.56
N CYS A 56 16.36 -6.97 -1.43
CA CYS A 56 16.04 -8.18 -0.65
C CYS A 56 14.62 -8.11 -0.06
N ALA A 57 14.21 -6.94 0.43
CA ALA A 57 12.86 -6.70 0.92
C ALA A 57 11.83 -6.87 -0.22
N ARG A 58 12.08 -6.27 -1.39
CA ARG A 58 11.25 -6.42 -2.59
C ARG A 58 11.14 -7.88 -3.02
N ALA A 59 12.22 -8.66 -2.94
CA ALA A 59 12.20 -10.08 -3.26
C ALA A 59 11.28 -10.87 -2.31
N VAL A 60 11.37 -10.64 -1.00
CA VAL A 60 10.42 -11.24 -0.03
C VAL A 60 8.99 -10.84 -0.37
N ASP A 61 8.75 -9.56 -0.62
CA ASP A 61 7.41 -9.07 -0.94
C ASP A 61 6.85 -9.67 -2.24
N SER A 62 7.67 -9.79 -3.29
CA SER A 62 7.24 -10.32 -4.59
C SER A 62 6.98 -11.82 -4.54
N ASP A 63 7.81 -12.57 -3.80
CA ASP A 63 7.70 -14.04 -3.73
C ASP A 63 6.56 -14.49 -2.80
N PHE A 64 6.29 -13.76 -1.71
CA PHE A 64 5.32 -14.17 -0.69
C PHE A 64 3.98 -13.44 -0.75
N VAL A 65 3.93 -12.18 -1.21
CA VAL A 65 2.69 -11.37 -1.21
C VAL A 65 2.01 -11.47 -2.59
N THR A 66 1.58 -12.69 -2.89
CA THR A 66 0.88 -13.11 -4.13
C THR A 66 -0.19 -14.16 -3.80
N ASP A 67 -1.07 -14.49 -4.76
CA ASP A 67 -2.19 -15.42 -4.62
C ASP A 67 -3.09 -15.15 -3.39
N LEU A 68 -3.35 -13.86 -3.11
CA LEU A 68 -4.02 -13.43 -1.90
C LEU A 68 -5.55 -13.56 -2.01
N ARG A 69 -6.18 -14.17 -1.00
CA ARG A 69 -7.64 -14.16 -0.84
C ARG A 69 -8.04 -13.04 0.11
N VAL A 70 -8.60 -11.97 -0.45
CA VAL A 70 -8.98 -10.75 0.30
C VAL A 70 -10.48 -10.51 0.14
N ARG A 71 -11.19 -10.20 1.23
CA ARG A 71 -12.60 -9.79 1.14
C ARG A 71 -12.76 -8.28 1.18
N ASP A 72 -11.91 -7.58 1.93
CA ASP A 72 -11.93 -6.14 2.10
C ASP A 72 -10.56 -5.51 1.80
N LEU A 73 -10.50 -4.68 0.77
CA LEU A 73 -9.30 -3.97 0.35
C LEU A 73 -9.47 -2.45 0.53
N GLU A 74 -8.61 -1.83 1.34
CA GLU A 74 -8.60 -0.38 1.55
C GLU A 74 -7.49 0.27 0.70
N LEU A 75 -7.80 1.38 0.01
CA LEU A 75 -6.86 2.18 -0.78
C LEU A 75 -6.75 3.60 -0.20
N ASP A 76 -5.54 4.14 -0.11
CA ASP A 76 -5.28 5.51 0.37
C ASP A 76 -3.91 6.01 -0.12
N GLU A 77 -3.74 7.34 -0.17
CA GLU A 77 -2.44 7.96 -0.44
C GLU A 77 -1.96 8.81 0.75
N GLN A 78 -0.70 8.60 1.12
CA GLN A 78 -0.06 9.35 2.18
C GLN A 78 0.96 10.35 1.65
N TRP A 79 0.67 11.65 1.77
CA TRP A 79 1.59 12.72 1.39
C TRP A 79 2.92 12.71 2.18
N SER A 80 4.00 12.96 1.44
CA SER A 80 5.38 13.15 1.88
C SER A 80 6.13 14.11 0.93
N PHE A 81 7.43 14.31 1.14
CA PHE A 81 8.29 15.07 0.24
C PHE A 81 9.77 14.64 0.34
N ALA A 82 10.51 14.86 -0.76
CA ALA A 82 11.94 14.69 -0.83
C ALA A 82 12.64 16.01 -1.22
N GLY A 83 13.67 16.40 -0.46
CA GLY A 83 14.51 17.57 -0.76
C GLY A 83 13.82 18.92 -0.55
N LYS A 84 12.85 19.26 -1.40
CA LYS A 84 12.11 20.52 -1.41
C LYS A 84 10.62 20.28 -1.13
N LYS A 85 10.07 20.99 -0.15
CA LYS A 85 8.64 20.95 0.18
C LYS A 85 7.87 21.86 -0.79
N LYS A 86 6.71 21.41 -1.28
CA LYS A 86 5.86 22.13 -2.26
C LYS A 86 6.49 22.36 -3.65
N ALA A 87 7.50 21.58 -4.02
CA ALA A 87 7.97 21.54 -5.40
C ALA A 87 7.22 20.42 -6.14
N PRO A 88 6.62 20.68 -7.33
CA PRO A 88 5.96 19.63 -8.09
C PRO A 88 6.97 18.52 -8.40
N PHE A 89 6.50 17.27 -8.29
CA PHE A 89 7.29 16.13 -8.74
C PHE A 89 7.29 16.14 -10.26
N ALA A 90 8.42 16.51 -10.86
CA ALA A 90 8.64 16.22 -12.27
C ALA A 90 9.15 14.78 -12.39
N VAL A 91 8.76 14.08 -13.46
CA VAL A 91 9.11 12.66 -13.73
C VAL A 91 10.63 12.40 -13.67
N ASN A 92 11.45 13.42 -13.89
CA ASN A 92 12.92 13.36 -13.82
C ASN A 92 13.53 14.14 -12.65
N SER A 93 12.73 14.48 -11.63
CA SER A 93 13.21 15.22 -10.47
C SER A 93 13.53 14.27 -9.32
N GLU A 94 14.78 14.29 -8.86
CA GLU A 94 15.19 13.60 -7.63
C GLU A 94 14.54 14.22 -6.37
N CYS A 95 13.79 15.32 -6.48
CA CYS A 95 13.21 16.08 -5.37
C CYS A 95 11.78 16.54 -5.67
N GLY A 96 10.92 16.64 -4.66
CA GLY A 96 9.57 17.17 -4.81
C GLY A 96 8.58 16.60 -3.81
N GLU A 97 7.32 16.94 -3.99
CA GLU A 97 6.21 16.27 -3.30
C GLU A 97 6.09 14.83 -3.77
N ALA A 98 5.81 13.91 -2.87
CA ALA A 98 5.70 12.51 -3.24
C ALA A 98 4.69 11.82 -2.34
N TRP A 99 4.01 10.83 -2.88
CA TRP A 99 2.89 10.17 -2.24
C TRP A 99 3.19 8.69 -2.09
N TRP A 100 2.90 8.17 -0.90
CA TRP A 100 2.95 6.73 -0.63
C TRP A 100 1.56 6.18 -0.91
N HIS A 101 1.42 5.51 -2.03
CA HIS A 101 0.22 4.81 -2.44
C HIS A 101 0.17 3.47 -1.72
N LYS A 102 -0.97 3.13 -1.12
CA LYS A 102 -1.09 1.93 -0.28
C LYS A 102 -2.40 1.21 -0.53
N ALA A 103 -2.31 -0.11 -0.62
CA ALA A 103 -3.43 -1.02 -0.59
C ALA A 103 -3.29 -1.97 0.60
N MET A 104 -4.36 -2.12 1.40
CA MET A 104 -4.34 -2.94 2.61
C MET A 104 -5.53 -3.89 2.67
N ALA A 105 -5.26 -5.18 2.89
CA ALA A 105 -6.27 -6.16 3.24
C ALA A 105 -6.72 -5.96 4.69
N ARG A 106 -8.00 -5.71 4.93
CA ARG A 106 -8.52 -5.28 6.23
C ARG A 106 -8.44 -6.36 7.31
N GLU A 107 -8.64 -7.62 6.92
CA GLU A 107 -8.78 -8.77 7.83
C GLU A 107 -7.45 -9.15 8.49
N SER A 108 -6.39 -9.13 7.70
CA SER A 108 -5.02 -9.43 8.16
C SER A 108 -4.21 -8.17 8.45
N ARG A 109 -4.70 -6.99 8.03
CA ARG A 109 -3.96 -5.73 7.99
C ARG A 109 -2.72 -5.80 7.10
N LEU A 110 -2.67 -6.75 6.17
CA LEU A 110 -1.55 -6.94 5.26
C LEU A 110 -1.50 -5.78 4.27
N LEU A 111 -0.33 -5.16 4.09
CA LEU A 111 -0.12 -4.25 2.97
C LEU A 111 0.06 -5.10 1.71
N VAL A 112 -0.96 -5.09 0.85
CA VAL A 112 -0.94 -5.80 -0.44
C VAL A 112 0.04 -5.10 -1.38
N GLU A 113 -0.10 -3.79 -1.53
CA GLU A 113 0.78 -2.98 -2.35
C GLU A 113 1.17 -1.68 -1.65
N GLN A 114 2.42 -1.25 -1.85
CA GLN A 114 2.91 0.04 -1.38
C GLN A 114 4.07 0.53 -2.25
N PHE A 115 3.93 1.73 -2.82
CA PHE A 115 5.01 2.38 -3.58
C PHE A 115 4.95 3.90 -3.47
N VAL A 116 6.00 4.54 -3.95
CA VAL A 116 6.13 5.99 -4.01
C VAL A 116 5.93 6.46 -5.44
N SER A 117 5.08 7.47 -5.62
CA SER A 117 4.97 8.17 -6.89
C SER A 117 4.30 9.55 -6.69
N PRO A 118 4.20 10.37 -7.74
CA PRO A 118 3.25 11.48 -7.77
C PRO A 118 1.81 11.03 -7.50
N ARG A 119 0.95 11.97 -7.10
CA ARG A 119 -0.50 11.74 -7.02
C ARG A 119 -1.12 12.10 -8.37
N THR A 120 -1.16 11.13 -9.26
CA THR A 120 -1.78 11.24 -10.59
C THR A 120 -2.74 10.08 -10.84
N THR A 121 -3.52 10.17 -11.91
CA THR A 121 -4.42 9.11 -12.37
C THR A 121 -3.66 7.81 -12.70
N GLU A 122 -2.47 7.92 -13.29
CA GLU A 122 -1.63 6.77 -13.64
C GLU A 122 -1.13 6.06 -12.38
N ALA A 123 -0.83 6.81 -11.31
CA ALA A 123 -0.46 6.21 -10.04
C ALA A 123 -1.63 5.46 -9.38
N ALA A 124 -2.85 5.99 -9.49
CA ALA A 124 -4.05 5.31 -9.00
C ALA A 124 -4.31 4.01 -9.79
N GLU A 125 -4.12 4.05 -11.11
CA GLU A 125 -4.19 2.87 -11.98
C GLU A 125 -3.12 1.83 -11.61
N MET A 126 -1.86 2.25 -11.42
CA MET A 126 -0.79 1.38 -10.96
C MET A 126 -1.10 0.72 -9.62
N LEU A 127 -1.68 1.46 -8.67
CA LEU A 127 -2.05 0.90 -7.36
C LEU A 127 -3.13 -0.16 -7.50
N VAL A 128 -4.17 0.09 -8.30
CA VAL A 128 -5.24 -0.88 -8.55
C VAL A 128 -4.69 -2.11 -9.24
N ASN A 129 -4.02 -1.95 -10.38
CA ASN A 129 -3.51 -3.06 -11.19
C ASN A 129 -2.56 -3.94 -10.37
N ARG A 130 -1.54 -3.35 -9.74
CA ARG A 130 -0.57 -4.12 -8.92
C ARG A 130 -1.21 -4.78 -7.70
N SER A 131 -2.27 -4.19 -7.13
CA SER A 131 -2.98 -4.84 -6.03
C SER A 131 -3.76 -6.05 -6.51
N PHE A 132 -4.45 -5.94 -7.66
CA PHE A 132 -5.23 -7.02 -8.25
C PHE A 132 -4.35 -8.15 -8.81
N ASP A 133 -3.18 -7.83 -9.37
CA ASP A 133 -2.19 -8.83 -9.83
C ASP A 133 -1.71 -9.75 -8.70
N ARG A 134 -1.78 -9.29 -7.45
CA ARG A 134 -1.41 -10.07 -6.26
C ARG A 134 -2.55 -10.89 -5.68
N LEU A 135 -3.78 -10.71 -6.17
CA LEU A 135 -4.94 -11.46 -5.68
C LEU A 135 -5.04 -12.82 -6.34
N ALA A 136 -5.64 -13.77 -5.64
CA ALA A 136 -5.92 -15.09 -6.17
C ALA A 136 -6.86 -15.00 -7.40
N PRO A 137 -6.74 -15.90 -8.39
CA PRO A 137 -7.62 -15.91 -9.55
C PRO A 137 -9.11 -15.92 -9.16
N GLY A 138 -9.87 -14.96 -9.71
CA GLY A 138 -11.30 -14.80 -9.42
C GLY A 138 -11.62 -14.11 -8.08
N CYS A 139 -10.62 -13.65 -7.32
CA CYS A 139 -10.82 -12.90 -6.10
C CYS A 139 -11.26 -11.46 -6.42
N LEU A 140 -12.52 -11.13 -6.10
CA LEU A 140 -13.05 -9.77 -6.20
C LEU A 140 -13.35 -9.22 -4.80
N PRO A 141 -12.42 -8.46 -4.19
CA PRO A 141 -12.64 -7.88 -2.87
C PRO A 141 -13.62 -6.71 -2.95
N ARG A 142 -14.28 -6.41 -1.83
CA ARG A 142 -14.89 -5.11 -1.61
C ARG A 142 -13.78 -4.07 -1.43
N VAL A 143 -13.73 -3.10 -2.32
CA VAL A 143 -12.75 -2.02 -2.31
C VAL A 143 -13.33 -0.78 -1.61
N SER A 144 -12.54 -0.18 -0.73
CA SER A 144 -12.87 1.06 -0.03
C SER A 144 -11.77 2.09 -0.22
N SER A 145 -12.11 3.32 -0.61
CA SER A 145 -11.17 4.44 -0.64
C SER A 145 -11.78 5.69 -0.01
N ASP A 146 -10.98 6.75 0.09
CA ASP A 146 -11.52 8.09 0.32
C ASP A 146 -12.26 8.60 -0.94
N GLY A 147 -12.77 9.83 -0.91
CA GLY A 147 -13.49 10.45 -2.02
C GLY A 147 -12.63 10.81 -3.23
N TYR A 148 -11.54 10.09 -3.51
CA TYR A 148 -10.71 10.30 -4.69
C TYR A 148 -11.23 9.51 -5.89
N ASP A 149 -11.68 10.21 -6.93
CA ASP A 149 -12.35 9.59 -8.08
C ASP A 149 -11.40 8.85 -9.03
N ALA A 150 -10.07 9.04 -8.90
CA ALA A 150 -9.08 8.44 -9.79
C ALA A 150 -9.07 6.91 -9.78
N TYR A 151 -9.50 6.27 -8.70
CA TYR A 151 -9.62 4.80 -8.63
C TYR A 151 -10.80 4.23 -9.43
N THR A 152 -11.78 5.05 -9.79
CA THR A 152 -13.04 4.56 -10.37
C THR A 152 -12.82 3.87 -11.70
N GLN A 153 -12.06 4.48 -12.61
CA GLN A 153 -11.86 3.94 -13.94
C GLN A 153 -11.01 2.66 -13.92
N PRO A 154 -9.84 2.61 -13.25
CA PRO A 154 -9.06 1.38 -13.14
C PRO A 154 -9.84 0.23 -12.50
N LEU A 155 -10.64 0.48 -11.45
CA LEU A 155 -11.47 -0.56 -10.83
C LEU A 155 -12.56 -1.09 -11.75
N ARG A 156 -13.12 -0.27 -12.64
CA ARG A 156 -14.07 -0.75 -13.66
C ARG A 156 -13.41 -1.69 -14.66
N GLU A 157 -12.15 -1.42 -14.99
CA GLU A 157 -11.38 -2.20 -15.97
C GLU A 157 -10.90 -3.55 -15.40
N GLN A 158 -10.87 -3.71 -14.07
CA GLN A 158 -10.58 -4.99 -13.41
C GLN A 158 -11.68 -6.06 -13.63
N VAL A 159 -12.88 -5.64 -14.03
CA VAL A 159 -14.01 -6.55 -14.23
C VAL A 159 -14.52 -6.50 -15.67
N ARG A 160 -15.11 -7.62 -16.09
CA ARG A 160 -15.75 -7.70 -17.40
C ARG A 160 -16.97 -6.78 -17.44
N ALA A 161 -17.22 -6.19 -18.60
CA ALA A 161 -18.47 -5.50 -18.87
C ALA A 161 -19.59 -6.52 -19.11
N ILE A 162 -20.66 -6.46 -18.33
CA ILE A 162 -21.87 -7.26 -18.49
C ILE A 162 -22.96 -6.41 -19.14
N THR A 163 -23.67 -7.00 -20.09
CA THR A 163 -24.83 -6.37 -20.71
C THR A 163 -26.07 -6.63 -19.86
N VAL A 164 -26.60 -5.59 -19.22
CA VAL A 164 -27.84 -5.68 -18.45
C VAL A 164 -29.00 -5.24 -19.32
N TYR A 165 -29.97 -6.13 -19.45
CA TYR A 165 -31.25 -5.85 -20.08
C TYR A 165 -32.19 -5.26 -19.02
N PRO A 166 -32.94 -4.20 -19.34
CA PRO A 166 -33.90 -3.61 -18.43
C PRO A 166 -35.11 -4.55 -18.26
N LEU A 167 -34.99 -5.62 -17.47
CA LEU A 167 -36.09 -6.53 -17.16
C LEU A 167 -37.23 -5.80 -16.41
N TRP A 168 -36.89 -4.80 -15.59
CA TRP A 168 -37.87 -3.94 -14.92
C TRP A 168 -38.81 -3.23 -15.90
N TRP A 169 -38.34 -2.87 -17.11
CA TRP A 169 -39.17 -2.30 -18.17
C TRP A 169 -40.29 -3.25 -18.62
N ALA A 170 -40.03 -4.56 -18.60
CA ALA A 170 -41.02 -5.57 -18.92
C ALA A 170 -41.96 -5.88 -17.74
N LEU A 171 -41.48 -5.73 -16.50
CA LEU A 171 -42.21 -6.09 -15.29
C LEU A 171 -43.11 -4.97 -14.72
N GLU A 172 -42.75 -3.70 -14.89
CA GLU A 172 -43.43 -2.57 -14.23
C GLU A 172 -44.51 -1.86 -15.08
N LYS A 173 -44.71 -2.27 -16.34
CA LYS A 173 -45.65 -1.57 -17.24
C LYS A 173 -47.10 -2.10 -17.21
N LYS A 174 -48.00 -1.27 -16.68
CA LYS A 174 -49.43 -1.21 -17.04
C LYS A 174 -49.65 -0.12 -18.10
N GLY A 175 -49.55 -0.42 -19.41
CA GLY A 175 -49.82 0.57 -20.47
C GLY A 175 -49.33 0.22 -21.88
N LYS A 176 -49.58 1.11 -22.86
CA LYS A 176 -49.29 0.89 -24.30
C LYS A 176 -47.78 0.70 -24.59
N PRO A 177 -47.41 -0.13 -25.59
CA PRO A 177 -46.02 -0.51 -25.85
C PRO A 177 -45.20 0.68 -26.36
N GLY A 178 -44.10 1.00 -25.67
CA GLY A 178 -43.07 1.91 -26.17
C GLY A 178 -41.81 1.14 -26.54
N ARG A 179 -40.88 1.75 -27.28
CA ARG A 179 -39.60 1.14 -27.64
C ARG A 179 -38.83 0.72 -26.36
N PRO A 180 -38.38 -0.55 -26.24
CA PRO A 180 -37.59 -0.98 -25.10
C PRO A 180 -36.31 -0.13 -24.96
N PRO A 181 -35.89 0.19 -23.72
CA PRO A 181 -34.61 0.83 -23.50
C PRO A 181 -33.49 -0.07 -24.02
N GLN A 182 -32.46 0.53 -24.61
CA GLN A 182 -31.32 -0.25 -25.09
C GLN A 182 -30.57 -0.91 -23.92
N PRO A 183 -30.03 -2.13 -24.12
CA PRO A 183 -29.21 -2.79 -23.12
C PRO A 183 -28.03 -1.91 -22.71
N LYS A 184 -27.74 -1.85 -21.40
CA LYS A 184 -26.63 -1.06 -20.87
C LYS A 184 -25.48 -1.98 -20.53
N LYS A 185 -24.26 -1.65 -20.99
CA LYS A 185 -23.04 -2.30 -20.53
C LYS A 185 -22.64 -1.70 -19.20
N VAL A 186 -22.55 -2.51 -18.16
CA VAL A 186 -22.12 -2.10 -16.82
C VAL A 186 -20.97 -3.01 -16.36
N PRO A 187 -20.05 -2.51 -15.52
CA PRO A 187 -19.06 -3.35 -14.85
C PRO A 187 -19.74 -4.48 -14.07
N ASP A 188 -19.09 -5.65 -13.97
CA ASP A 188 -19.59 -6.78 -13.18
C ASP A 188 -19.98 -6.30 -11.76
N PRO A 189 -21.25 -6.45 -11.34
CA PRO A 189 -21.70 -6.00 -10.03
C PRO A 189 -21.11 -6.81 -8.87
N ALA A 190 -20.39 -7.91 -9.15
CA ALA A 190 -19.64 -8.66 -8.15
C ALA A 190 -18.51 -7.84 -7.52
N LEU A 191 -17.90 -6.90 -8.27
CA LEU A 191 -16.94 -5.97 -7.68
C LEU A 191 -17.68 -4.83 -6.99
N VAL A 192 -17.52 -4.76 -5.67
CA VAL A 192 -18.04 -3.68 -4.84
C VAL A 192 -16.95 -2.64 -4.63
N TYR A 193 -17.21 -1.39 -5.01
CA TYR A 193 -16.32 -0.26 -4.72
C TYR A 193 -17.12 0.87 -4.06
N GLY A 194 -16.65 1.27 -2.87
CA GLY A 194 -17.25 2.32 -2.07
C GLY A 194 -16.25 3.43 -1.71
N GLN A 195 -16.74 4.66 -1.69
CA GLN A 195 -16.00 5.83 -1.24
C GLN A 195 -16.51 6.30 0.13
N VAL A 196 -15.58 6.64 1.02
CA VAL A 196 -15.86 7.32 2.28
C VAL A 196 -15.67 8.82 2.07
N VAL A 197 -16.78 9.53 1.86
CA VAL A 197 -16.80 10.97 1.58
C VAL A 197 -16.94 11.74 2.89
N LYS A 198 -15.93 12.54 3.24
CA LYS A 198 -15.90 13.36 4.45
C LYS A 198 -16.31 14.78 4.12
N GLN A 199 -17.47 15.22 4.61
CA GLN A 199 -17.88 16.63 4.54
C GLN A 199 -17.19 17.42 5.66
N ARG A 200 -16.58 18.55 5.29
CA ARG A 200 -15.79 19.38 6.20
C ARG A 200 -16.30 20.81 6.21
N GLU A 201 -16.38 21.37 7.41
CA GLU A 201 -16.54 22.80 7.63
C GLU A 201 -15.25 23.31 8.28
N GLY A 202 -14.51 24.14 7.53
CA GLY A 202 -13.17 24.57 7.91
C GLY A 202 -12.20 23.39 8.12
N LYS A 203 -11.70 23.22 9.35
CA LYS A 203 -10.76 22.14 9.73
C LYS A 203 -11.43 20.94 10.41
N ARG A 204 -12.75 20.95 10.59
CA ARG A 204 -13.49 19.89 11.28
C ARG A 204 -14.26 19.03 10.28
N VAL A 205 -14.30 17.72 10.52
CA VAL A 205 -15.17 16.80 9.80
C VAL A 205 -16.53 16.88 10.46
N VAL A 206 -17.55 17.27 9.71
CA VAL A 206 -18.92 17.47 10.21
C VAL A 206 -19.79 16.25 9.89
N LYS A 207 -19.54 15.60 8.75
CA LYS A 207 -20.28 14.42 8.33
C LYS A 207 -19.36 13.44 7.59
N VAL A 208 -19.65 12.16 7.74
CA VAL A 208 -19.03 11.09 6.95
C VAL A 208 -20.15 10.35 6.25
N GLU A 209 -20.12 10.36 4.93
CA GLU A 209 -21.08 9.67 4.06
C GLU A 209 -20.36 8.55 3.30
N LYS A 210 -21.07 7.46 3.05
CA LYS A 210 -20.57 6.34 2.24
C LYS A 210 -21.30 6.35 0.92
N LYS A 211 -20.55 6.35 -0.17
CA LYS A 211 -21.08 6.36 -1.54
C LYS A 211 -20.68 5.06 -2.21
N LEU A 212 -21.66 4.30 -2.69
CA LEU A 212 -21.41 3.17 -3.58
C LEU A 212 -21.10 3.70 -4.98
N VAL A 213 -19.95 3.31 -5.54
CA VAL A 213 -19.53 3.72 -6.88
C VAL A 213 -19.69 2.56 -7.87
N LEU A 214 -19.28 1.35 -7.48
CA LEU A 214 -19.49 0.10 -8.24
C LEU A 214 -20.13 -0.95 -7.33
N GLY A 215 -20.92 -1.84 -7.93
CA GLY A 215 -21.59 -2.93 -7.24
C GLY A 215 -23.12 -2.84 -7.31
N SER A 216 -23.78 -3.84 -6.76
CA SER A 216 -25.25 -3.90 -6.71
C SER A 216 -25.84 -2.80 -5.80
N PRO A 217 -26.95 -2.15 -6.17
CA PRO A 217 -27.65 -1.19 -5.29
C PRO A 217 -28.06 -1.77 -3.93
N ALA A 218 -28.24 -3.08 -3.84
CA ALA A 218 -28.56 -3.79 -2.60
C ALA A 218 -27.35 -4.03 -1.68
N THR A 219 -26.16 -3.55 -2.06
CA THR A 219 -24.92 -3.76 -1.31
C THR A 219 -24.97 -3.05 0.05
N ASP A 220 -24.65 -3.80 1.11
CA ASP A 220 -24.47 -3.24 2.44
C ASP A 220 -23.21 -2.34 2.51
N LEU A 221 -23.44 -1.06 2.79
CA LEU A 221 -22.38 -0.06 2.91
C LEU A 221 -21.69 -0.10 4.28
N ALA A 222 -22.19 -0.84 5.27
CA ALA A 222 -21.62 -0.88 6.61
C ALA A 222 -20.14 -1.29 6.60
N GLY A 223 -19.75 -2.21 5.71
CA GLY A 223 -18.36 -2.66 5.61
C GLY A 223 -17.42 -1.77 4.79
N ILE A 224 -17.92 -0.75 4.06
CA ILE A 224 -17.04 0.24 3.42
C ILE A 224 -16.37 1.09 4.51
N SER A 225 -15.04 1.03 4.59
CA SER A 225 -14.26 1.76 5.59
C SER A 225 -12.82 1.94 5.14
N THR A 226 -12.20 3.04 5.56
CA THR A 226 -10.76 3.34 5.37
C THR A 226 -10.00 3.38 6.71
N SER A 227 -10.66 2.93 7.79
CA SER A 227 -10.21 3.18 9.16
C SER A 227 -8.91 2.47 9.53
N LEU A 228 -8.65 1.27 8.98
CA LEU A 228 -7.44 0.52 9.31
C LEU A 228 -6.23 1.06 8.55
N LEU A 229 -6.42 1.44 7.28
CA LEU A 229 -5.37 2.07 6.49
C LEU A 229 -5.06 3.48 7.01
N GLU A 230 -6.06 4.25 7.42
CA GLU A 230 -5.84 5.54 8.12
C GLU A 230 -5.02 5.36 9.40
N ARG A 231 -5.30 4.31 10.19
CA ARG A 231 -4.51 3.97 11.38
C ARG A 231 -3.10 3.53 11.01
N GLN A 232 -2.93 2.75 9.95
CA GLN A 232 -1.61 2.37 9.44
C GLN A 232 -0.84 3.62 9.02
N ASN A 233 -1.46 4.56 8.32
CA ASN A 233 -0.88 5.83 7.93
C ASN A 233 -0.43 6.65 9.14
N GLY A 234 -1.23 6.73 10.20
CA GLY A 234 -0.80 7.35 11.46
C GLY A 234 0.41 6.65 12.09
N THR A 235 0.42 5.33 12.05
CA THR A 235 1.52 4.51 12.60
C THR A 235 2.82 4.66 11.80
N ALA A 236 2.73 4.58 10.47
CA ALA A 236 3.85 4.77 9.55
C ALA A 236 4.44 6.17 9.73
N ARG A 237 3.59 7.20 9.86
CA ARG A 237 4.03 8.57 10.16
C ARG A 237 4.80 8.70 11.48
N SER A 238 4.43 7.93 12.50
CA SER A 238 5.13 7.98 13.79
C SER A 238 6.51 7.33 13.75
N ARG A 239 6.74 6.36 12.86
CA ARG A 239 7.91 5.47 12.89
C ARG A 239 8.86 5.69 11.72
N ASN A 240 8.33 6.13 10.59
CA ASN A 240 9.13 6.47 9.43
C ASN A 240 9.32 7.98 9.38
N ARG A 241 10.55 8.42 9.61
CA ARG A 241 10.91 9.85 9.63
C ARG A 241 10.65 10.54 8.30
N TYR A 242 10.65 9.81 7.19
CA TYR A 242 10.33 10.39 5.88
C TYR A 242 8.87 10.79 5.75
N LEU A 243 7.95 10.17 6.50
CA LEU A 243 6.51 10.45 6.46
C LEU A 243 6.06 11.56 7.43
N VAL A 244 6.97 12.07 8.26
CA VAL A 244 6.67 13.13 9.23
C VAL A 244 6.56 14.48 8.52
N ARG A 245 5.41 15.16 8.65
CA ARG A 245 5.11 16.42 7.91
C ARG A 245 5.99 17.62 8.28
N LYS A 246 6.44 17.69 9.54
CA LYS A 246 7.25 18.77 10.10
C LYS A 246 8.46 18.16 10.81
N THR A 247 9.52 17.89 10.06
CA THR A 247 10.75 17.31 10.60
C THR A 247 11.98 17.76 9.82
N TYR A 248 13.15 17.73 10.47
CA TYR A 248 14.45 17.82 9.81
C TYR A 248 14.96 16.46 9.29
N GLY A 249 14.30 15.36 9.66
CA GLY A 249 14.64 13.99 9.24
C GLY A 249 13.99 13.52 7.93
N PHE A 250 13.78 14.41 6.96
CA PHE A 250 13.12 14.12 5.68
C PHE A 250 14.07 13.47 4.65
N ALA A 251 13.50 12.84 3.63
CA ALA A 251 14.27 12.26 2.53
C ALA A 251 14.93 13.36 1.70
N LYS A 252 16.22 13.24 1.36
CA LYS A 252 16.89 14.25 0.53
C LYS A 252 16.65 14.05 -0.96
N ARG A 253 16.35 12.82 -1.36
CA ARG A 253 15.98 12.45 -2.71
C ARG A 253 14.88 11.39 -2.70
N VAL A 254 14.16 11.26 -3.80
CA VAL A 254 13.04 10.32 -3.96
C VAL A 254 13.53 8.88 -3.86
N GLU A 255 14.70 8.54 -4.42
CA GLU A 255 15.23 7.17 -4.41
C GLU A 255 15.47 6.67 -2.97
N TYR A 256 15.85 7.56 -2.05
CA TYR A 256 15.99 7.19 -0.63
C TYR A 256 14.64 6.86 0.01
N MET A 257 13.57 7.49 -0.47
CA MET A 257 12.23 7.23 -0.01
C MET A 257 11.68 5.93 -0.62
N ASP A 258 12.00 5.63 -1.88
CA ASP A 258 11.69 4.35 -2.54
C ASP A 258 12.37 3.19 -1.80
N ASP A 259 13.68 3.30 -1.54
CA ASP A 259 14.42 2.31 -0.75
C ASP A 259 13.77 2.09 0.62
N GLN A 260 13.32 3.17 1.27
CA GLN A 260 12.63 3.07 2.56
C GLN A 260 11.23 2.46 2.42
N CYS A 261 10.54 2.71 1.33
CA CYS A 261 9.18 2.21 1.06
C CYS A 261 9.15 0.69 0.98
N GLU A 262 10.08 0.11 0.22
CA GLU A 262 10.23 -1.35 0.06
C GLU A 262 10.54 -2.04 1.40
N VAL A 263 11.52 -1.49 2.13
CA VAL A 263 11.93 -2.04 3.42
C VAL A 263 10.82 -1.86 4.47
N ASP A 264 10.12 -0.73 4.49
CA ASP A 264 9.02 -0.46 5.42
C ASP A 264 7.83 -1.39 5.20
N LYS A 265 7.41 -1.62 3.95
CA LYS A 265 6.33 -2.55 3.60
C LYS A 265 6.64 -3.97 4.08
N THR A 266 7.81 -4.49 3.71
CA THR A 266 8.23 -5.86 4.05
C THR A 266 8.39 -6.03 5.55
N PHE A 267 9.05 -5.07 6.22
CA PHE A 267 9.22 -5.13 7.67
C PHE A 267 7.88 -5.04 8.42
N TYR A 268 6.94 -4.22 7.94
CA TYR A 268 5.59 -4.15 8.47
C TYR A 268 4.86 -5.48 8.34
N ASN A 269 4.91 -6.11 7.17
CA ASN A 269 4.19 -7.36 6.89
C ASN A 269 4.79 -8.58 7.60
N PHE A 270 6.12 -8.72 7.65
CA PHE A 270 6.79 -9.97 8.05
C PHE A 270 7.48 -9.91 9.41
N CYS A 271 8.06 -8.77 9.79
CA CYS A 271 8.92 -8.68 10.98
C CYS A 271 8.22 -8.08 12.20
N ARG A 272 7.23 -7.21 11.96
CA ARG A 272 6.59 -6.46 13.03
C ARG A 272 5.42 -7.24 13.62
N ARG A 273 5.44 -7.43 14.95
CA ARG A 273 4.29 -7.93 15.71
C ARG A 273 3.23 -6.85 15.92
N HIS A 274 1.95 -7.24 15.81
CA HIS A 274 0.81 -6.35 15.97
C HIS A 274 -0.02 -6.72 17.19
N ARG A 275 -0.13 -5.81 18.17
CA ARG A 275 -1.02 -5.99 19.33
C ARG A 275 -2.48 -6.21 18.92
N GLY A 276 -2.92 -5.53 17.87
CA GLY A 276 -4.27 -5.71 17.32
C GLY A 276 -4.50 -7.02 16.58
N LEU A 277 -3.44 -7.80 16.34
CA LEU A 277 -3.46 -9.16 15.79
C LEU A 277 -2.93 -10.16 16.83
N LYS A 278 -3.09 -9.86 18.14
CA LYS A 278 -2.66 -10.71 19.25
C LYS A 278 -1.17 -11.13 19.22
N GLY A 279 -0.31 -10.31 18.62
CA GLY A 279 1.13 -10.57 18.56
C GLY A 279 1.62 -11.26 17.28
N GLU A 280 0.73 -11.59 16.35
CA GLU A 280 1.05 -12.04 14.99
C GLU A 280 1.50 -10.85 14.12
N THR A 281 2.22 -11.16 13.04
CA THR A 281 2.47 -10.20 11.95
C THR A 281 1.31 -10.23 10.95
N PRO A 282 1.13 -9.19 10.10
CA PRO A 282 0.13 -9.22 9.05
C PRO A 282 0.28 -10.41 8.09
N ALA A 283 1.51 -10.79 7.74
CA ALA A 283 1.78 -11.96 6.89
C ALA A 283 1.38 -13.27 7.58
N MET A 284 1.68 -13.43 8.87
CA MET A 284 1.21 -14.60 9.65
C MET A 284 -0.31 -14.65 9.71
N ARG A 285 -0.95 -13.51 9.99
CA ARG A 285 -2.41 -13.44 10.12
C ARG A 285 -3.12 -13.78 8.81
N HIS A 286 -2.50 -13.47 7.68
CA HIS A 286 -2.99 -13.84 6.36
C HIS A 286 -2.66 -15.29 5.96
N GLY A 287 -1.73 -15.95 6.65
CA GLY A 287 -1.30 -17.32 6.36
C GLY A 287 -0.14 -17.44 5.37
N LEU A 288 0.62 -16.36 5.12
CA LEU A 288 1.77 -16.36 4.20
C LEU A 288 3.06 -16.93 4.82
N THR A 289 3.12 -16.97 6.15
CA THR A 289 4.27 -17.46 6.92
C THR A 289 3.80 -17.95 8.29
N ASP A 290 4.54 -18.87 8.90
CA ASP A 290 4.24 -19.47 10.20
C ASP A 290 5.00 -18.81 11.37
N HIS A 291 5.99 -17.98 11.08
CA HIS A 291 6.83 -17.31 12.07
C HIS A 291 7.00 -15.82 11.80
N VAL A 292 7.49 -15.10 12.82
CA VAL A 292 7.89 -13.70 12.72
C VAL A 292 9.31 -13.65 12.15
N TRP A 293 9.46 -13.02 10.99
CA TRP A 293 10.76 -12.90 10.35
C TRP A 293 11.67 -11.95 11.12
N SER A 294 12.94 -12.28 11.17
CA SER A 294 14.00 -11.38 11.61
C SER A 294 14.44 -10.46 10.48
N VAL A 295 15.04 -9.33 10.83
CA VAL A 295 15.70 -8.46 9.82
C VAL A 295 16.83 -9.21 9.12
N ALA A 296 17.50 -10.15 9.80
CA ALA A 296 18.56 -10.95 9.18
C ALA A 296 18.02 -11.85 8.06
N GLU A 297 16.85 -12.47 8.26
CA GLU A 297 16.19 -13.28 7.23
C GLU A 297 15.80 -12.44 6.02
N VAL A 298 15.16 -11.28 6.24
CA VAL A 298 14.80 -10.38 5.12
C VAL A 298 16.03 -9.91 4.34
N LEU A 299 17.11 -9.52 5.03
CA LEU A 299 18.33 -9.04 4.38
C LEU A 299 19.18 -10.15 3.75
N GLY A 300 19.00 -11.38 4.23
CA GLY A 300 19.64 -12.59 3.73
C GLY A 300 18.85 -13.27 2.60
N TYR A 301 17.60 -12.86 2.39
CA TYR A 301 16.71 -13.44 1.40
C TYR A 301 17.21 -13.20 -0.03
N ARG A 302 17.04 -14.24 -0.86
CA ARG A 302 17.30 -14.21 -2.30
C ARG A 302 16.03 -14.68 -2.97
N SER A 303 15.60 -13.97 -4.01
CA SER A 303 14.50 -14.49 -4.82
C SER A 303 14.94 -15.82 -5.43
N ALA A 304 14.00 -16.77 -5.45
CA ALA A 304 14.19 -18.05 -6.12
C ALA A 304 14.09 -17.91 -7.66
N VAL A 305 13.57 -16.77 -8.14
CA VAL A 305 13.39 -16.47 -9.57
C VAL A 305 14.56 -15.60 -10.05
N PRO A 306 15.29 -16.01 -11.11
CA PRO A 306 16.40 -15.24 -11.69
C PRO A 306 15.95 -13.93 -12.36
#